data_AF-A0A8T5XDX0-F1
#
_entry.id   AF-A0A8T5XDX0-F1
#
_cell.length_a   1.000
_cell.length_b   1.000
_cell.length_c   1.000
_cell.angle_alpha   90.00
_cell.angle_beta   90.00
_cell.angle_gamma   90.00
#
_symmetry.space_group_name_H-M   'P 1'
#
loop_
_entity.id
_entity.type
_entity.pdbx_description
1 polymer ?
#
loop_
_entity_poly.entity_id
_entity_poly.type
_entity_poly.pdbx_seq_one_letter_code
_entity_poly.pdbx_strand_id
1 'polypeptide(L)'
;MRPSRTTLKSLVIWIFLCVYVILHEGGHSLVVYLFGGKVTYFNINLFDARMSYRGEFSNIQKSLLHIGGFLLQLLCEKPTASAVGWIASL
;
A
#
# COMPACT_ATOMS: atom_id res chain seq x y z
N MET A 1 -23.06 14.12 -20.04
CA MET A 1 -23.01 12.64 -20.18
C MET A 1 -22.83 12.01 -18.81
N ARG A 2 -23.67 11.04 -18.41
CA ARG A 2 -23.52 10.31 -17.14
C ARG A 2 -22.65 9.07 -17.40
N PRO A 3 -21.55 8.85 -16.66
CA PRO A 3 -20.70 7.69 -16.89
C PRO A 3 -21.47 6.38 -16.67
N SER A 4 -21.14 5.35 -17.46
CA SER A 4 -21.74 4.02 -17.30
C SER A 4 -21.34 3.42 -15.95
N ARG A 5 -22.16 2.51 -15.40
CA ARG A 5 -21.83 1.78 -14.16
C ARG A 5 -20.47 1.07 -14.27
N THR A 6 -20.16 0.50 -15.44
CA THR A 6 -18.85 -0.15 -15.70
C THR A 6 -17.69 0.84 -15.61
N THR A 7 -17.83 2.04 -16.19
CA THR A 7 -16.81 3.09 -16.10
C THR A 7 -16.55 3.50 -14.65
N LEU A 8 -17.61 3.61 -13.85
CA LEU A 8 -17.48 3.94 -12.43
C LEU A 8 -16.76 2.82 -11.66
N LYS A 9 -17.11 1.55 -11.89
CA LYS A 9 -16.43 0.40 -11.28
C LYS A 9 -14.94 0.38 -11.59
N SER A 10 -14.57 0.55 -12.86
CA SER A 10 -13.17 0.57 -13.28
C SER A 10 -12.41 1.71 -12.61
N LEU A 11 -13.00 2.90 -12.52
CA LEU A 11 -12.40 4.04 -11.83
C LEU A 11 -12.17 3.74 -10.35
N VAL A 12 -13.16 3.14 -9.67
CA VAL A 12 -13.05 2.75 -8.26
C VAL A 12 -11.92 1.75 -8.07
N ILE A 13 -11.85 0.70 -8.90
CA ILE A 13 -10.77 -0.30 -8.86
C ILE A 13 -9.41 0.35 -9.03
N TRP A 14 -9.27 1.26 -10.00
CA TRP A 14 -8.02 2.00 -10.22
C TRP A 14 -7.60 2.81 -9.00
N ILE A 15 -8.53 3.51 -8.36
CA ILE A 15 -8.27 4.26 -7.13
C ILE A 15 -7.79 3.32 -6.02
N PHE A 16 -8.46 2.18 -5.83
CA PHE A 16 -8.07 1.19 -4.82
C PHE A 16 -6.66 0.65 -5.06
N LEU A 17 -6.29 0.34 -6.30
CA LEU A 17 -4.95 -0.13 -6.64
C LEU A 17 -3.88 0.93 -6.35
N CYS A 18 -4.14 2.20 -6.67
CA CYS A 18 -3.23 3.29 -6.33
C CYS A 18 -3.04 3.43 -4.81
N VAL A 19 -4.14 3.41 -4.04
CA VAL A 19 -4.09 3.49 -2.58
C VAL A 19 -3.33 2.29 -1.99
N TYR A 20 -3.58 1.09 -2.50
CA TYR A 20 -2.88 -0.13 -2.10
C TYR A 20 -1.36 0.01 -2.24
N VAL A 21 -0.88 0.45 -3.41
CA VAL A 21 0.56 0.62 -3.67
C VAL A 21 1.17 1.67 -2.76
N ILE A 22 0.50 2.81 -2.55
CA ILE A 22 0.97 3.87 -1.66
C ILE A 22 1.13 3.34 -0.23
N LEU A 23 0.14 2.59 0.27
CA LEU A 23 0.21 1.99 1.60
C LEU A 23 1.29 0.90 1.67
N HIS A 24 1.48 0.11 0.61
CA HIS A 24 2.54 -0.91 0.55
C HIS A 24 3.93 -0.31 0.69
N GLU A 25 4.31 0.54 -0.24
CA GLU A 25 5.65 1.11 -0.23
C GLU A 25 5.82 2.07 0.97
N GLY A 26 4.73 2.73 1.37
CA GLY A 26 4.67 3.59 2.55
C GLY A 26 4.93 2.83 3.85
N GLY A 27 4.42 1.60 3.98
CA GLY A 27 4.67 0.75 5.15
C GLY A 27 6.15 0.38 5.28
N HIS A 28 6.80 0.00 4.17
CA HIS A 28 8.26 -0.23 4.13
C HIS A 28 9.01 1.03 4.54
N SER A 29 8.59 2.19 4.01
CA SER A 29 9.21 3.48 4.29
C SER A 29 9.08 3.92 5.74
N LEU A 30 7.94 3.65 6.37
CA LEU A 30 7.71 3.93 7.77
C LEU A 30 8.67 3.13 8.65
N VAL A 31 8.83 1.83 8.37
CA VAL A 31 9.75 0.97 9.12
C VAL A 31 11.19 1.45 8.96
N VAL A 32 11.61 1.84 7.75
CA VAL A 32 12.93 2.45 7.52
C VAL A 32 13.13 3.69 8.38
N TYR A 33 12.14 4.58 8.40
CA TYR A 33 12.19 5.82 9.18
C TYR A 33 12.28 5.53 10.69
N LEU A 34 11.46 4.61 11.20
CA LEU A 34 11.43 4.24 12.62
C LEU A 34 12.76 3.67 13.13
N PHE A 35 13.51 3.00 12.27
CA PHE A 35 14.82 2.44 12.61
C PHE A 35 16.00 3.33 12.19
N GLY A 36 15.75 4.60 11.85
CA GLY A 36 16.79 5.59 11.57
C GLY A 36 17.45 5.45 10.19
N GLY A 37 16.87 4.68 9.29
CA GLY A 37 17.29 4.61 7.90
C GLY A 37 16.79 5.79 7.07
N LYS A 38 17.30 5.89 5.84
CA LYS A 38 16.92 6.92 4.87
C LYS A 38 16.33 6.29 3.63
N VAL A 39 15.09 6.68 3.29
CA VAL A 39 14.50 6.37 1.99
C VAL A 39 15.26 7.16 0.92
N THR A 40 15.73 6.46 -0.10
CA THR A 40 16.52 7.02 -1.21
C THR A 40 15.76 7.05 -2.52
N TYR A 41 14.79 6.17 -2.67
CA TYR A 41 13.92 6.08 -3.83
C TYR A 41 12.55 5.61 -3.39
N PHE A 42 11.51 6.21 -3.95
CA PHE A 42 10.12 5.85 -3.68
C PHE A 42 9.30 6.03 -4.95
N ASN A 43 8.75 4.93 -5.47
CA ASN A 43 7.93 4.92 -6.67
C ASN A 43 6.63 4.18 -6.42
N ILE A 44 5.53 4.81 -6.81
CA ILE A 44 4.15 4.29 -6.69
C ILE A 44 3.54 3.95 -8.04
N ASN A 45 4.34 3.94 -9.11
CA ASN A 45 3.89 3.46 -10.41
C ASN A 45 3.43 2.01 -10.26
N LEU A 46 2.18 1.71 -10.59
CA LEU A 46 1.58 0.38 -10.46
C LEU A 46 2.35 -0.74 -11.17
N PHE A 47 3.15 -0.41 -12.19
CA PHE A 47 3.96 -1.38 -12.94
C PHE A 47 5.43 -1.47 -12.46
N ASP A 48 5.88 -0.55 -11.61
CA ASP A 48 7.25 -0.50 -11.06
C ASP A 48 7.21 0.08 -9.63
N ALA A 49 6.27 -0.43 -8.83
CA ALA A 49 6.11 -0.01 -7.45
C ALA A 49 7.31 -0.54 -6.67
N ARG A 50 8.14 0.37 -6.17
CA ARG A 50 9.35 -0.01 -5.45
C ARG A 50 9.85 1.12 -4.58
N MET A 51 10.51 0.71 -3.52
CA MET A 51 11.19 1.58 -2.57
C MET A 51 12.65 1.12 -2.44
N SER A 52 13.57 2.07 -2.25
CA SER A 52 14.97 1.77 -1.93
C SER A 52 15.43 2.62 -0.76
N TYR A 53 16.31 2.07 0.06
CA TYR A 53 16.73 2.68 1.31
C TYR A 53 18.22 2.47 1.60
N ARG A 54 18.74 3.26 2.54
CA ARG A 54 20.06 3.10 3.15
C ARG A 54 19.93 3.08 4.67
N GLY A 55 20.67 2.20 5.32
CA GLY A 55 20.71 2.06 6.76
C GLY A 55 21.25 0.71 7.17
N GLU A 56 21.78 0.62 8.39
CA GLU A 56 22.20 -0.64 9.00
C GLU A 56 21.05 -1.16 9.87
N PHE A 57 20.57 -2.35 9.53
CA PHE A 57 19.43 -2.97 10.21
C PHE A 57 19.80 -4.33 10.79
N SER A 58 19.37 -4.61 12.02
CA SER A 58 19.45 -5.94 12.61
C SER A 58 18.54 -6.93 11.86
N ASN A 59 18.74 -8.23 12.08
CA ASN A 59 17.92 -9.26 11.43
C ASN A 59 16.42 -9.09 11.74
N ILE A 60 16.07 -8.69 12.97
CA ILE A 60 14.68 -8.44 13.37
C ILE A 60 14.12 -7.23 12.60
N GLN A 61 14.90 -6.15 12.48
CA GLN A 61 14.49 -4.95 11.75
C GLN A 61 14.32 -5.24 10.25
N LYS A 62 15.17 -6.09 9.66
CA LYS A 62 14.99 -6.56 8.27
C LYS A 62 13.71 -7.36 8.10
N SER A 63 13.39 -8.26 9.02
CA SER A 63 12.11 -8.99 8.99
C SER A 63 10.92 -8.03 9.08
N LEU A 64 10.98 -7.02 9.95
CA LEU A 64 9.96 -5.97 10.04
C LEU A 64 9.86 -5.15 8.76
N LEU A 65 10.99 -4.86 8.10
CA LEU A 65 11.00 -4.22 6.79
C LEU A 65 10.27 -5.08 5.76
N HIS A 66 10.57 -6.38 5.66
CA HIS A 66 9.91 -7.25 4.69
C HIS A 66 8.38 -7.32 4.87
N ILE A 67 7.88 -7.24 6.09
CA ILE A 67 6.43 -7.26 6.36
C ILE A 67 5.80 -5.87 6.44
N GLY A 68 6.59 -4.79 6.49
CA GLY A 68 6.12 -3.44 6.79
C GLY A 68 5.09 -2.95 5.80
N GLY A 69 5.29 -3.22 4.51
CA GLY A 69 4.33 -2.88 3.47
C GLY A 69 2.98 -3.56 3.63
N PHE A 70 2.96 -4.83 4.06
CA PHE A 70 1.73 -5.55 4.34
C PHE A 70 1.07 -5.10 5.65
N LEU A 71 1.86 -4.82 6.68
CA LEU A 71 1.34 -4.47 8.00
C LEU A 71 0.54 -3.16 7.98
N LEU A 72 1.01 -2.16 7.23
CA LEU A 72 0.31 -0.87 7.12
C LEU A 72 -1.04 -1.00 6.40
N GLN A 73 -1.13 -1.90 5.41
CA GLN A 73 -2.41 -2.20 4.74
C GLN A 73 -3.42 -2.81 5.70
N LEU A 74 -3.01 -3.82 6.47
CA LEU A 74 -3.90 -4.49 7.43
C LEU A 74 -4.42 -3.54 8.51
N LEU A 75 -3.65 -2.55 8.92
CA LEU A 75 -4.10 -1.54 9.90
C LEU A 75 -5.12 -0.56 9.31
N CYS A 76 -5.02 -0.25 8.02
CA CYS A 76 -6.00 0.58 7.33
C CYS A 76 -7.28 -0.19 6.98
N GLU A 77 -7.18 -1.50 6.79
CA GLU A 77 -8.34 -2.35 6.58
C GLU A 77 -9.02 -2.65 7.92
N LYS A 78 -10.11 -1.94 8.22
CA LYS A 78 -10.97 -2.36 9.34
C LYS A 78 -11.46 -3.78 9.06
N PRO A 79 -11.46 -4.70 10.05
CA PRO A 79 -12.11 -5.98 9.92
C PRO A 79 -13.63 -5.74 9.92
N THR A 80 -14.16 -5.33 8.77
CA THR A 80 -15.59 -5.14 8.57
C THR A 80 -16.02 -5.99 7.40
N ALA A 81 -16.79 -7.03 7.70
CA ALA A 81 -17.41 -7.97 6.78
C ALA A 81 -18.28 -7.31 5.68
N SER A 82 -18.46 -5.99 5.71
CA SER A 82 -19.25 -5.21 4.76
C SER A 82 -18.47 -4.73 3.53
N ALA A 83 -17.15 -4.55 3.58
CA ALA A 83 -16.39 -3.93 2.48
C ALA A 83 -16.45 -4.75 1.18
N VAL A 84 -16.44 -6.08 1.30
CA VAL A 84 -16.58 -7.01 0.16
C VAL A 84 -18.00 -6.99 -0.41
N GLY A 85 -19.02 -6.79 0.44
CA GLY A 85 -20.43 -6.71 0.02
C GLY A 85 -20.75 -5.45 -0.79
N TRP A 86 -20.12 -4.31 -0.47
CA TRP A 86 -20.34 -3.05 -1.19
C TRP A 86 -19.68 -3.04 -2.58
N ILE A 87 -18.51 -3.66 -2.75
CA ILE A 87 -17.86 -3.76 -4.07
C ILE A 87 -18.61 -4.74 -4.99
N ALA A 88 -19.18 -5.82 -4.42
CA ALA A 88 -19.99 -6.78 -5.17
C ALA A 88 -21.37 -6.23 -5.59
N SER A 89 -21.85 -5.15 -4.95
CA SER A 89 -23.18 -4.56 -5.18
C SER A 89 -23.18 -3.22 -5.94
N LEU A 90 -22.02 -2.57 -6.11
CA LEU A 90 -21.81 -1.53 -7.13
C LEU A 90 -21.97 -2.13 -8.54
#